data_AF-X1EX39-F1
#
_entry.id   AF-X1EX39-F1
#
_cell.length_a   1.000
_cell.length_b   1.000
_cell.length_c   1.000
_cell.angle_alpha   90.00
_cell.angle_beta   90.00
_cell.angle_gamma   90.00
#
_symmetry.space_group_name_H-M   'P 1'
#
loop_
_entity.id
_entity.type
_entity.pdbx_description
1 polymer ?
#
loop_
_entity_poly.entity_id
_entity_poly.type
_entity_poly.pdbx_seq_one_letter_code
_entity_poly.pdbx_strand_id
1 'polypeptide(L)'
;DLSSFSDHDLYRATFKFHALDKDDNGKVYLYMNDEVYVDIGNKELYYHTFENTVSFYFNFTSQTWQVYINDETSPRKEFLDSSSTNICPRIESFYFDKSKGIRITSIKSQFTTGVR
;
A
#
# COMPACT_ATOMS: atom_id res chain seq x y z
N ASP A 1 11.04 -27.04 2.80
CA ASP A 1 10.03 -27.19 3.85
C ASP A 1 9.49 -25.80 4.14
N LEU A 2 8.30 -25.49 3.62
CA LEU A 2 7.67 -24.16 3.69
C LEU A 2 6.65 -24.07 4.84
N SER A 3 6.58 -25.10 5.68
CA SER A 3 5.63 -25.23 6.79
C SER A 3 5.92 -24.27 7.95
N SER A 4 7.07 -23.59 7.98
CA SER A 4 7.47 -22.68 9.06
C SER A 4 7.03 -21.22 8.87
N PHE A 5 6.29 -20.88 7.80
CA PHE A 5 5.80 -19.52 7.56
C PHE A 5 4.33 -19.30 7.94
N SER A 6 3.63 -20.32 8.46
CA SER A 6 2.17 -20.22 8.68
C SER A 6 1.72 -19.56 9.98
N ASP A 7 2.64 -19.09 10.82
CA ASP A 7 2.28 -18.49 12.12
C ASP A 7 2.24 -16.96 12.09
N HIS A 8 2.35 -16.35 10.91
CA HIS A 8 2.52 -14.92 10.76
C HIS A 8 1.44 -14.28 9.89
N ASP A 9 0.48 -13.57 10.49
CA ASP A 9 -0.48 -12.75 9.75
C ASP A 9 0.11 -11.37 9.47
N LEU A 10 0.01 -10.89 8.23
CA LEU A 10 0.43 -9.53 7.92
C LEU A 10 -0.59 -8.55 8.47
N TYR A 11 -0.17 -7.64 9.35
CA TYR A 11 -1.05 -6.60 9.89
C TYR A 11 -0.73 -5.21 9.35
N ARG A 12 0.43 -5.03 8.71
CA ARG A 12 0.78 -3.74 8.12
C ARG A 12 1.71 -3.90 6.93
N ALA A 13 1.43 -3.17 5.87
CA ALA A 13 2.42 -2.84 4.83
C ALA A 13 2.54 -1.32 4.70
N THR A 14 3.76 -0.85 4.48
CA THR A 14 4.04 0.56 4.22
C THR A 14 4.94 0.67 3.00
N PHE A 15 4.48 1.48 2.06
CA PHE A 15 5.16 1.81 0.82
C PHE A 15 5.63 3.25 0.90
N LYS A 16 6.88 3.48 0.51
CA LYS A 16 7.46 4.81 0.44
C LYS A 16 8.07 5.01 -0.93
N PHE A 17 7.79 6.17 -1.53
CA PHE A 17 8.24 6.49 -2.88
C PHE A 17 8.21 8.00 -3.14
N HIS A 18 9.00 8.46 -4.11
CA HIS A 18 8.91 9.81 -4.65
C HIS A 18 8.23 9.77 -6.02
N ALA A 19 7.35 10.74 -6.29
CA ALA A 19 6.95 11.03 -7.66
C ALA A 19 8.14 11.68 -8.40
N LEU A 20 8.42 11.27 -9.64
CA LEU A 20 9.51 11.87 -10.42
C LEU A 20 9.10 13.20 -11.08
N ASP A 21 7.81 13.37 -11.39
CA ASP A 21 7.25 14.60 -11.95
C ASP A 21 5.71 14.64 -11.82
N LYS A 22 5.09 15.81 -12.00
CA LYS A 22 3.63 15.96 -12.11
C LYS A 22 3.17 15.77 -13.55
N ASP A 23 2.84 14.52 -13.89
CA ASP A 23 1.96 14.18 -15.00
C ASP A 23 0.54 13.96 -14.47
N ASP A 24 -0.40 14.79 -14.89
CA ASP A 24 -1.81 14.74 -14.49
C ASP A 24 -2.51 13.41 -14.84
N ASN A 25 -1.93 12.62 -15.75
CA ASN A 25 -2.50 11.36 -16.21
C ASN A 25 -1.85 10.12 -15.55
N GLY A 26 -0.83 10.33 -14.73
CA GLY A 26 -0.15 9.25 -14.02
C GLY A 26 -0.97 8.67 -12.88
N LYS A 27 -0.88 7.35 -12.69
CA LYS A 27 -1.49 6.64 -11.56
C LYS A 27 -0.50 5.73 -10.87
N VAL A 28 -0.62 5.66 -9.54
CA VAL A 28 0.09 4.70 -8.70
C VAL A 28 -0.94 3.79 -8.05
N TYR A 29 -0.70 2.49 -8.09
CA TYR A 29 -1.56 1.48 -7.49
C TYR A 29 -0.77 0.76 -6.41
N LEU A 30 -1.36 0.63 -5.23
CA LEU A 30 -0.77 -0.11 -4.13
C LEU A 30 -1.75 -1.17 -3.67
N TYR A 31 -1.25 -2.38 -3.47
CA TYR A 31 -2.07 -3.54 -3.23
C TYR A 31 -1.55 -4.28 -2.00
N MET A 32 -2.49 -4.83 -1.23
CA MET A 32 -2.24 -5.95 -0.34
C MET A 32 -2.60 -7.26 -1.01
N ASN A 33 -3.65 -7.23 -1.83
CA ASN A 33 -4.07 -8.26 -2.77
C ASN A 33 -4.98 -7.59 -3.82
N ASP A 34 -5.64 -8.37 -4.68
CA ASP A 34 -6.45 -7.83 -5.76
C ASP A 34 -7.76 -7.18 -5.28
N GLU A 35 -8.22 -7.48 -4.06
CA GLU A 35 -9.44 -6.92 -3.46
C GLU A 35 -9.13 -5.72 -2.54
N VAL A 36 -7.96 -5.72 -1.91
CA VAL A 36 -7.50 -4.70 -0.96
C VAL A 36 -6.42 -3.87 -1.63
N TYR A 37 -6.83 -2.76 -2.25
CA TYR A 37 -5.94 -1.88 -3.00
C TYR A 37 -6.39 -0.41 -3.01
N VAL A 38 -5.45 0.49 -3.26
CA VAL A 38 -5.72 1.91 -3.50
C VAL A 38 -5.04 2.37 -4.79
N ASP A 39 -5.76 3.14 -5.60
CA ASP A 39 -5.18 3.91 -6.68
C ASP A 39 -5.08 5.38 -6.27
N ILE A 40 -3.96 6.00 -6.61
CA ILE A 40 -3.65 7.39 -6.27
C ILE A 40 -3.30 8.11 -7.57
N GLY A 41 -4.06 9.16 -7.87
CA GLY A 41 -3.73 10.05 -8.98
C GLY A 41 -2.50 10.88 -8.65
N ASN A 42 -1.67 11.19 -9.65
CA ASN A 42 -0.45 11.96 -9.42
C ASN A 42 -0.70 13.37 -8.84
N LYS A 43 -1.92 13.90 -8.97
CA LYS A 43 -2.36 15.17 -8.35
C LYS A 43 -2.44 15.10 -6.83
N GLU A 44 -2.71 13.92 -6.29
CA GLU A 44 -2.83 13.66 -4.85
C GLU A 44 -1.46 13.40 -4.19
N LEU A 45 -0.44 13.10 -5.00
CA LEU A 45 0.92 12.87 -4.51
C LEU A 45 1.63 14.19 -4.18
N TYR A 46 2.47 14.14 -3.15
CA TYR A 46 3.42 15.20 -2.89
C TYR A 46 4.40 15.38 -4.06
N TYR A 47 4.87 16.62 -4.22
CA TYR A 47 5.91 16.96 -5.21
C TYR A 47 7.18 16.14 -5.01
N HIS A 48 7.99 16.04 -6.07
CA HIS A 48 9.21 15.21 -6.14
C HIS A 48 10.22 15.43 -5.00
N THR A 49 10.16 16.57 -4.32
CA THR A 49 11.01 16.89 -3.17
C THR A 49 10.60 16.19 -1.87
N PHE A 50 9.38 15.65 -1.79
CA PHE A 50 8.85 15.00 -0.60
C PHE A 50 8.58 13.52 -0.86
N GLU A 51 8.78 12.70 0.18
CA GLU A 51 8.48 11.27 0.14
C GLU A 51 6.98 11.08 0.37
N ASN A 52 6.32 10.33 -0.52
CA ASN A 52 4.97 9.86 -0.27
C ASN A 52 5.05 8.57 0.55
N THR A 53 4.15 8.43 1.52
CA THR A 53 4.02 7.23 2.35
C THR A 53 2.61 6.71 2.24
N VAL A 54 2.42 5.45 1.87
CA VAL A 54 1.10 4.81 1.87
C VAL A 54 1.18 3.62 2.81
N SER A 55 0.24 3.53 3.75
CA SER A 55 0.18 2.44 4.71
C SER A 55 -1.16 1.72 4.64
N PHE A 56 -1.08 0.40 4.54
CA PHE A 56 -2.20 -0.50 4.80
C PHE A 56 -2.03 -1.03 6.22
N TYR A 57 -3.07 -0.87 7.03
CA TYR A 57 -3.11 -1.32 8.41
C TYR A 57 -4.32 -2.20 8.62
N PHE A 58 -4.13 -3.39 9.18
CA PHE A 58 -5.21 -4.28 9.54
C PHE A 58 -5.69 -4.00 10.96
N ASN A 59 -6.96 -3.65 11.10
CA ASN A 59 -7.63 -3.49 12.37
C ASN A 59 -8.31 -4.81 12.76
N PHE A 60 -7.72 -5.52 13.71
CA PHE A 60 -8.21 -6.82 14.19
C PHE A 60 -9.59 -6.76 14.86
N THR A 61 -9.94 -5.62 15.48
CA THR A 61 -11.23 -5.46 16.18
C THR A 61 -12.39 -5.41 15.19
N SER A 62 -12.23 -4.64 14.11
CA SER A 62 -13.24 -4.51 13.06
C SER A 62 -13.06 -5.50 11.91
N GLN A 63 -11.95 -6.24 11.89
CA GLN A 63 -11.53 -7.09 10.78
C GLN A 63 -11.47 -6.33 9.45
N THR A 64 -10.89 -5.12 9.47
CA THR A 64 -10.81 -4.26 8.28
C THR A 64 -9.38 -3.85 7.95
N TRP A 65 -9.06 -3.81 6.66
CA TRP A 65 -7.90 -3.10 6.15
C TRP A 65 -8.22 -1.61 6.00
N GLN A 66 -7.39 -0.77 6.62
CA GLN A 66 -7.47 0.68 6.58
C GLN A 66 -6.27 1.21 5.80
N VAL A 67 -6.53 2.07 4.81
CA VAL A 67 -5.50 2.63 3.94
C VAL A 67 -5.30 4.10 4.26
N TYR A 68 -4.07 4.48 4.57
CA TYR A 68 -3.68 5.85 4.87
C TYR A 68 -2.70 6.34 3.80
N ILE A 69 -2.90 7.56 3.32
CA ILE A 69 -2.01 8.22 2.36
C ILE A 69 -1.38 9.43 3.05
N ASN A 70 -0.06 9.46 3.06
CA ASN A 70 0.76 10.49 3.66
C ASN A 70 0.35 10.77 5.12
N ASP A 71 0.21 12.05 5.50
CA ASP A 71 -0.12 12.50 6.85
C ASP A 71 -1.65 12.52 7.12
N GLU A 72 -2.46 11.82 6.32
CA GLU A 72 -3.90 11.74 6.54
C GLU A 72 -4.23 11.12 7.91
N THR A 73 -5.07 11.81 8.68
CA THR A 73 -5.48 11.39 10.04
C THR A 73 -6.64 10.39 10.03
N SER A 74 -7.31 10.22 8.89
CA SER A 74 -8.40 9.28 8.67
C SER A 74 -8.10 8.36 7.49
N PRO A 75 -8.57 7.10 7.49
CA PRO A 75 -8.38 6.21 6.35
C PRO A 75 -9.00 6.79 5.06
N ARG A 76 -8.23 6.76 3.97
CA ARG A 76 -8.72 7.05 2.62
C ARG A 76 -9.76 6.02 2.17
N LYS A 77 -9.55 4.77 2.57
CA LYS A 77 -10.31 3.62 2.14
C LYS A 77 -10.28 2.54 3.22
N GLU A 78 -11.39 1.84 3.36
CA GLU A 78 -11.52 0.71 4.29
C GLU A 78 -12.09 -0.49 3.55
N PHE A 79 -11.56 -1.67 3.84
CA PHE A 79 -12.00 -2.94 3.26
C PHE A 79 -12.29 -3.91 4.37
N LEU A 80 -13.48 -4.52 4.37
CA LEU A 80 -13.75 -5.65 5.25
C LEU A 80 -12.92 -6.84 4.75
N ASP A 81 -12.11 -7.42 5.63
CA ASP A 81 -11.36 -8.63 5.28
C ASP A 81 -12.27 -9.83 5.44
N SER A 82 -12.67 -10.38 4.30
CA SER A 82 -13.61 -11.49 4.25
C SER A 82 -12.94 -12.87 4.30
N SER A 83 -11.59 -12.95 4.41
CA SER A 83 -10.74 -14.14 4.71
C SER A 83 -9.44 -14.23 3.88
N SER A 84 -8.81 -13.12 3.49
CA SER A 84 -7.76 -13.18 2.47
C SER A 84 -6.43 -13.78 2.98
N THR A 85 -6.21 -15.06 2.67
CA THR A 85 -4.95 -15.79 2.93
C THR A 85 -3.85 -15.50 1.90
N ASN A 86 -4.13 -14.68 0.89
CA ASN A 86 -3.20 -14.36 -0.19
C ASN A 86 -2.75 -12.90 -0.14
N ILE A 87 -2.08 -12.52 0.95
CA ILE A 87 -1.50 -11.20 1.10
C ILE A 87 -0.16 -11.12 0.36
N CYS A 88 -0.10 -10.28 -0.67
CA CYS A 88 1.08 -10.00 -1.49
C CYS A 88 1.22 -8.49 -1.70
N PRO A 89 1.88 -7.78 -0.76
CA PRO A 89 2.08 -6.34 -0.88
C PRO A 89 2.86 -5.99 -2.15
N ARG A 90 2.26 -5.19 -3.03
CA ARG A 90 2.91 -4.75 -4.27
C ARG A 90 2.53 -3.31 -4.62
N ILE A 91 3.38 -2.68 -5.42
CA ILE A 91 3.18 -1.35 -5.96
C ILE A 91 3.37 -1.40 -7.47
N GLU A 92 2.46 -0.78 -8.20
CA GLU A 92 2.47 -0.65 -9.65
C GLU A 92 2.30 0.82 -10.00
N SER A 93 2.82 1.22 -11.15
CA SER A 93 2.71 2.59 -11.62
C SER A 93 2.46 2.64 -13.10
N PHE A 94 1.50 3.45 -13.52
CA PHE A 94 1.11 3.62 -14.91
C PHE A 94 1.28 5.07 -15.34
N TYR A 95 2.16 5.29 -16.31
CA TYR A 95 2.45 6.59 -16.92
C TYR A 95 2.59 6.42 -18.43
N PHE A 96 2.10 7.40 -19.19
CA PHE A 96 2.20 7.38 -20.66
C PHE A 96 3.62 7.70 -21.16
N ASP A 97 4.34 8.54 -20.43
CA ASP A 97 5.70 8.96 -20.75
C ASP A 97 6.71 8.17 -19.90
N LYS A 98 7.69 7.55 -20.58
CA LYS A 98 8.74 6.72 -19.96
C LYS A 98 9.71 7.52 -19.08
N SER A 99 9.76 8.84 -19.23
CA SER A 99 10.55 9.73 -18.37
C SER A 99 9.85 10.05 -17.04
N LYS A 100 8.57 9.70 -16.91
CA LYS A 100 7.74 9.88 -15.72
C LYS A 100 7.70 8.59 -14.92
N GLY A 101 7.21 8.68 -13.69
CA GLY A 101 7.14 7.52 -12.83
C GLY A 101 7.21 7.85 -11.36
N ILE A 102 7.47 6.78 -10.61
CA ILE A 102 7.85 6.85 -9.21
C ILE A 102 9.22 6.23 -9.02
N ARG A 103 9.91 6.70 -7.97
CA ARG A 103 11.09 6.04 -7.43
C ARG A 103 10.74 5.48 -6.07
N ILE A 104 10.65 4.16 -5.99
CA ILE A 104 10.38 3.43 -4.75
C ILE A 104 11.60 3.57 -3.85
N THR A 105 11.39 3.98 -2.59
CA THR A 105 12.45 4.08 -1.58
C THR A 105 12.39 2.91 -0.62
N SER A 106 11.20 2.46 -0.22
CA SER A 106 11.06 1.24 0.58
C SER A 106 9.67 0.61 0.48
N ILE A 107 9.64 -0.70 0.67
CA ILE A 107 8.43 -1.47 0.96
C ILE A 107 8.74 -2.24 2.23
N LYS A 108 7.94 -2.01 3.29
CA LYS A 108 8.11 -2.67 4.58
C LYS A 108 6.82 -3.37 4.97
N SER A 109 6.96 -4.59 5.45
CA SER A 109 5.87 -5.42 5.93
C SER A 109 6.12 -5.79 7.39
N GLN A 110 5.06 -5.75 8.21
CA GLN A 110 5.11 -6.18 9.60
C GLN A 110 4.09 -7.30 9.82
N PHE A 111 4.57 -8.36 10.45
CA PHE A 111 3.81 -9.57 10.72
C PHE A 111 3.60 -9.74 12.22
N THR A 112 2.45 -10.28 12.61
CA THR A 112 2.17 -10.70 13.98
C THR A 112 2.27 -12.21 14.07
N THR A 113 2.90 -12.74 15.10
CA THR A 113 2.82 -14.17 15.44
C THR A 113 1.43 -14.46 16.03
N GLY A 114 0.62 -15.22 15.29
CA GLY A 114 -0.61 -15.88 15.73
C GLY A 114 -1.61 -15.06 16.55
N VAL A 115 -2.77 -14.74 15.95
CA VAL A 115 -4.06 -14.76 16.65
C VAL A 115 -5.12 -15.19 15.63
N ARG A 116 -5.58 -16.45 15.72
CA ARG A 116 -6.88 -16.87 15.16
C ARG A 116 -7.93 -16.79 16.26
#